data_AF-A0A2M7UBB1-F1
#
_entry.id   AF-A0A2M7UBB1-F1
#
_cell.length_a   1.000
_cell.length_b   1.000
_cell.length_c   1.000
_cell.angle_alpha   90.00
_cell.angle_beta   90.00
_cell.angle_gamma   90.00
#
_symmetry.space_group_name_H-M   'P 1'
#
loop_
_entity.id
_entity.type
_entity.pdbx_description
1 polymer ?
#
loop_
_entity_poly.entity_id
_entity_poly.type
_entity_poly.pdbx_seq_one_letter_code
_entity_poly.pdbx_strand_id
1 'polypeptide(L)' 'RKMSSHQIGLSELLSLAKLNGKLPGEIALVGIPPVNLEMHVGLSDQAQALLPKAVAVATDIIQNWLKSGA' A
#
# COMPACT_ATOMS: atom_id res chain seq x y z
N ARG A 1 -14.86 -7.20 -2.05
CA ARG A 1 -13.55 -6.89 -1.43
C ARG A 1 -13.11 -8.10 -0.60
N LYS A 2 -12.11 -8.86 -1.04
CA LYS A 2 -11.44 -9.85 -0.17
C LYS A 2 -10.25 -9.15 0.46
N MET A 3 -10.29 -8.92 1.77
CA MET A 3 -9.11 -8.48 2.52
C MET A 3 -8.14 -9.66 2.56
N SER A 4 -6.89 -9.47 2.17
CA SER A 4 -5.88 -10.51 2.33
C SER A 4 -5.57 -10.70 3.82
N SER A 5 -5.19 -11.91 4.25
CA SER A 5 -4.86 -12.18 5.65
C SER A 5 -3.77 -11.24 6.20
N HIS A 6 -2.85 -10.79 5.36
CA HIS A 6 -1.82 -9.80 5.72
C HIS A 6 -2.41 -8.38 5.91
N GLN A 7 -3.51 -8.05 5.23
CA GLN A 7 -4.20 -6.77 5.40
C GLN A 7 -5.03 -6.70 6.69
N ILE A 8 -5.50 -7.85 7.20
CA ILE A 8 -6.17 -7.94 8.50
C ILE A 8 -5.18 -7.53 9.61
N GLY A 9 -3.99 -8.12 9.64
CA GLY A 9 -2.96 -7.76 10.62
C GLY A 9 -2.51 -6.30 10.53
N LEU A 10 -2.42 -5.73 9.32
CA LEU A 10 -2.14 -4.30 9.15
C LEU A 10 -3.27 -3.42 9.72
N SER A 11 -4.53 -3.77 9.47
CA SER A 11 -5.67 -3.00 9.98
C SER A 11 -5.78 -3.02 11.51
N GLU A 12 -5.44 -4.15 12.13
CA GLU A 12 -5.36 -4.30 13.58
C GLU A 12 -4.21 -3.46 14.14
N LEU A 13 -3.04 -3.50 13.51
CA LEU A 13 -1.88 -2.70 13.90
C LEU A 13 -2.17 -1.19 13.86
N LEU A 14 -2.81 -0.71 12.78
CA LEU A 14 -3.21 0.70 12.67
C LEU A 14 -4.27 1.08 13.71
N SER A 15 -5.20 0.17 14.02
CA SER A 15 -6.21 0.37 15.05
C SER A 15 -5.57 0.49 16.45
N LEU A 16 -4.60 -0.37 16.76
CA LEU A 16 -3.84 -0.30 18.01
C LEU A 16 -2.97 0.96 18.08
N ALA A 17 -2.31 1.35 16.99
CA ALA A 17 -1.53 2.59 16.94
C ALA A 17 -2.42 3.81 17.20
N LYS A 18 -3.64 3.83 16.64
CA LYS A 18 -4.64 4.87 16.89
C LYS A 18 -5.08 4.91 18.35
N LEU A 19 -5.41 3.76 18.95
CA LEU A 19 -5.79 3.69 20.37
C LEU A 19 -4.69 4.18 21.32
N ASN A 20 -3.43 3.97 20.94
CA ASN A 20 -2.26 4.39 21.73
C ASN A 20 -1.77 5.80 21.40
N GLY A 21 -2.47 6.56 20.54
CA GLY A 21 -2.03 7.90 20.11
C GLY A 21 -0.72 7.90 19.31
N LYS A 22 -0.36 6.77 18.70
CA LYS A 22 0.88 6.54 17.93
C LYS A 22 0.63 6.39 16.43
N LEU A 23 -0.52 6.82 15.94
CA LEU A 23 -0.82 6.76 14.51
C LEU A 23 0.08 7.77 13.78
N PRO A 24 0.71 7.40 12.65
CA PRO A 24 1.41 8.37 11.79
C PRO A 24 0.49 9.51 11.36
N GLY A 25 1.04 10.71 11.21
CA GLY A 25 0.29 11.87 10.70
C GLY A 25 -0.14 11.70 9.24
N GLU A 26 0.65 10.97 8.45
CA GLU A 26 0.41 10.72 7.04
C GLU A 26 0.43 9.21 6.76
N ILE A 27 -0.61 8.70 6.09
CA ILE A 27 -0.73 7.30 5.68
C ILE A 27 -1.29 7.24 4.26
N ALA A 28 -0.65 6.51 3.36
CA ALA A 28 -1.15 6.22 2.03
C ALA A 28 -0.99 4.73 1.67
N LEU A 29 -1.90 4.21 0.84
CA LEU A 29 -1.84 2.85 0.31
C LEU A 29 -1.84 2.90 -1.22
N VAL A 30 -0.78 2.39 -1.84
CA VAL A 30 -0.69 2.19 -3.29
C VAL A 30 -0.71 0.69 -3.56
N GLY A 31 -1.68 0.24 -4.35
CA GLY A 31 -1.86 -1.18 -4.63
C GLY A 31 -2.16 -1.44 -6.10
N ILE A 32 -1.67 -2.57 -6.60
CA ILE A 32 -2.04 -3.13 -7.90
C ILE A 32 -2.96 -4.33 -7.62
N PRO A 33 -4.20 -4.34 -8.12
CA PRO A 33 -5.09 -5.47 -7.92
C PRO A 33 -4.55 -6.71 -8.67
N PRO A 34 -4.53 -7.90 -8.04
CA PRO A 34 -4.08 -9.12 -8.70
C PRO A 34 -5.10 -9.59 -9.75
N VAL A 35 -4.60 -10.19 -10.83
CA VAL A 35 -5.44 -10.82 -11.86
C VAL A 35 -5.75 -12.29 -11.52
N ASN A 36 -4.80 -12.99 -10.90
CA ASN A 36 -4.91 -14.37 -10.43
C ASN A 36 -4.16 -14.51 -9.09
N LEU A 37 -4.54 -15.50 -8.28
CA LEU A 37 -3.93 -15.85 -6.99
C LEU A 37 -3.44 -17.31 -6.94
N GLU A 38 -3.36 -17.99 -8.09
CA GLU A 38 -2.75 -19.32 -8.19
C GLU A 38 -1.28 -19.30 -7.80
N MET A 39 -0.74 -20.46 -7.41
CA MET A 39 0.66 -20.56 -7.05
C MET A 39 1.54 -20.39 -8.29
N HIS A 40 2.24 -19.27 -8.35
CA HIS A 40 3.25 -19.00 -9.37
C HIS A 40 4.39 -18.17 -8.78
N VAL A 41 5.53 -18.17 -9.46
CA VAL A 41 6.65 -17.26 -9.16
C VAL A 41 6.55 -16.05 -10.08
N GLY A 42 6.81 -14.86 -9.56
CA GLY A 42 6.80 -13.61 -10.33
C GLY A 42 5.48 -12.85 -10.28
N LEU A 43 5.35 -11.83 -11.12
CA LEU A 43 4.11 -11.06 -11.34
C LEU A 43 3.45 -11.51 -12.65
N SER A 44 2.14 -11.30 -12.78
CA SER A 44 1.50 -11.39 -14.10
C SER A 44 1.94 -10.22 -14.99
N ASP A 45 1.89 -10.39 -16.31
CA ASP A 45 2.26 -9.32 -17.26
C ASP A 45 1.48 -8.02 -17.01
N GLN A 46 0.20 -8.14 -16.63
CA GLN A 46 -0.64 -6.99 -16.30
C GLN A 46 -0.15 -6.26 -15.04
N ALA A 47 0.20 -7.01 -13.99
CA ALA A 47 0.72 -6.40 -12.77
C ALA A 47 2.11 -5.77 -13.00
N GLN A 48 2.96 -6.45 -13.79
CA GLN A 48 4.27 -5.95 -14.18
C GLN A 48 4.18 -4.64 -14.99
N ALA A 49 3.22 -4.55 -15.93
CA ALA A 49 2.98 -3.35 -16.72
C ALA A 49 2.47 -2.16 -15.88
N LEU A 50 1.77 -2.42 -14.77
CA LEU A 50 1.28 -1.39 -13.86
C LEU A 50 2.31 -0.94 -12.81
N LEU A 51 3.40 -1.68 -12.64
CA LEU A 51 4.41 -1.41 -11.63
C LEU A 51 5.03 -0.01 -11.75
N PRO A 52 5.46 0.48 -12.94
CA PRO A 52 6.00 1.83 -13.08
C PRO A 52 5.01 2.92 -12.65
N LYS A 53 3.72 2.73 -12.94
CA LYS A 53 2.67 3.67 -12.54
C LYS A 53 2.48 3.68 -11.02
N ALA A 54 2.48 2.52 -10.38
CA ALA A 54 2.39 2.44 -8.92
C ALA A 54 3.58 3.13 -8.24
N VAL A 55 4.79 2.95 -8.78
CA VAL A 55 5.99 3.64 -8.30
C VAL A 55 5.85 5.15 -8.45
N ALA A 56 5.43 5.64 -9.62
CA ALA A 56 5.23 7.08 -9.84
C ALA A 56 4.24 7.68 -8.84
N VAL A 57 3.09 7.03 -8.62
CA VAL A 57 2.10 7.47 -7.63
C VAL A 57 2.69 7.52 -6.22
N ALA A 58 3.44 6.49 -5.81
CA ALA A 58 4.08 6.47 -4.50
C ALA A 58 5.15 7.57 -4.35
N THR A 59 5.94 7.82 -5.40
CA THR A 59 6.92 8.91 -5.43
C THR A 59 6.24 10.26 -5.29
N ASP A 60 5.17 10.51 -6.03
CA ASP A 60 4.43 11.78 -5.96
C ASP A 60 3.87 12.04 -4.56
N ILE A 61 3.32 11.00 -3.91
CA ILE A 61 2.83 11.09 -2.52
C ILE A 61 3.97 11.50 -1.58
N ILE A 62 5.12 10.83 -1.65
CA ILE A 62 6.27 11.13 -0.80
C ILE A 62 6.80 12.55 -1.06
N GLN A 63 6.90 12.95 -2.33
CA GLN A 63 7.34 14.30 -2.69
C GLN A 63 6.41 15.38 -2.16
N ASN A 64 5.09 15.12 -2.15
CA ASN A 64 4.12 16.04 -1.59
C ASN A 64 4.25 16.16 -0.07
N TRP A 65 4.51 15.07 0.64
CA TRP A 65 4.80 15.10 2.08
C TRP A 65 6.06 15.91 2.39
N LEU A 66 7.16 15.67 1.65
CA LEU A 66 8.42 16.40 1.84
C LEU A 66 8.29 17.91 1.57
N LYS A 67 7.50 18.31 0.55
CA LYS A 67 7.23 19.72 0.26
C LYS A 67 6.37 20.40 1.30
N SER A 68 5.47 19.65 1.95
CA SER A 68 4.53 20.18 2.94
C SER A 68 5.17 20.39 4.32
N GLY A 69 6.45 20.06 4.49
CA GLY A 69 7.17 20.23 5.74
C GLY A 69 6.73 19.27 6.84
N ALA A 70 6.32 18.05 6.47
CA ALA A 70 6.09 16.96 7.42
C ALA A 70 7.38 16.53 8.14
#